data_AF-L5MEL0-F1
#
_entry.id   AF-L5MEL0-F1
#
_cell.length_a   1.000
_cell.length_b   1.000
_cell.length_c   1.000
_cell.angle_alpha   90.00
_cell.angle_beta   90.00
_cell.angle_gamma   90.00
#
_symmetry.space_group_name_H-M   'P 1'
#
loop_
_entity.id
_entity.type
_entity.pdbx_description
1 polymer ?
#
loop_
_entity_poly.entity_id
_entity_poly.type
_entity_poly.pdbx_seq_one_letter_code
_entity_poly.pdbx_strand_id
1 'polypeptide(L)'
;MVDIKLGFGRGRHLGCPRVFDGVGQEFAHAWRLGDIHFDDDEHFTPPTSDMGISLLKVAVHEIGHVLGLPHSYRAGSIMQPNYLPRGPAFELDWSDRKAIQRLYGSCAGSFDTAFDWIRQERNPHGDATARFGTYLFRNSWYWLYENRNNRTRYGDPLPILTGWRGVPAQNIDAFVHIWTWRRDERYFFKGSRYWRYDSDRDQAYTEDEQGHSYPRLISEGFPGVPSPLDTAFYDRRKQLIYFFKGSWVFAFNVNRNQVLGSSPKKMTEVFPAIEPRNHPLRSLDAAYYSYAHRAVFLFKGSAYWRVASAEDRQRRPGLPPNGLFPRQPIPEKWFDVCDVHTSTLNMS
;
A
#
# COMPACT_ATOMS: atom_id res chain seq x y z
N MET A 1 -13.35 0.84 -30.55
CA MET A 1 -12.15 0.15 -31.08
C MET A 1 -11.48 -0.51 -29.88
N VAL A 2 -10.99 -1.74 -30.02
CA VAL A 2 -10.36 -2.50 -28.92
C VAL A 2 -8.93 -2.81 -29.34
N ASP A 3 -7.98 -2.65 -28.42
CA ASP A 3 -6.54 -2.76 -28.71
C ASP A 3 -6.02 -4.20 -28.73
N ILE A 4 -6.66 -5.12 -27.99
CA ILE A 4 -6.28 -6.53 -27.90
C ILE A 4 -7.54 -7.37 -28.05
N LYS A 5 -7.62 -8.23 -29.07
CA LYS A 5 -8.67 -9.24 -29.17
C LYS A 5 -8.19 -10.57 -28.63
N LEU A 6 -9.12 -11.31 -28.05
CA LEU A 6 -8.92 -12.66 -27.55
C LEU A 6 -9.85 -13.61 -28.29
N GLY A 7 -9.31 -14.72 -28.78
CA GLY A 7 -10.08 -15.73 -29.51
C GLY A 7 -9.67 -17.16 -29.17
N PHE A 8 -10.61 -18.08 -29.32
CA PHE A 8 -10.39 -19.52 -29.21
C PHE A 8 -10.55 -20.15 -30.60
N GLY A 9 -9.73 -21.14 -30.93
CA GLY A 9 -9.83 -21.84 -32.20
C GLY A 9 -9.05 -23.14 -32.23
N ARG A 10 -9.31 -23.97 -33.24
CA ARG A 10 -8.66 -25.27 -33.45
C ARG A 10 -7.93 -25.29 -34.77
N GLY A 11 -6.77 -25.94 -34.84
CA GLY A 11 -5.98 -26.02 -36.06
C GLY A 11 -5.86 -24.66 -36.76
N ARG A 12 -6.41 -24.54 -37.98
CA ARG A 12 -6.48 -23.27 -38.70
C ARG A 12 -7.67 -22.43 -38.20
N HIS A 13 -7.38 -21.29 -37.57
CA HIS A 13 -8.37 -20.48 -36.87
C HIS A 13 -8.23 -18.99 -37.20
N LEU A 14 -9.34 -18.24 -37.13
CA LEU A 14 -9.41 -16.76 -37.10
C LEU A 14 -8.59 -16.01 -38.19
N GLY A 15 -8.23 -16.66 -39.30
CA GLY A 15 -7.33 -16.08 -40.30
C GLY A 15 -5.86 -15.98 -39.85
N CYS A 16 -5.50 -16.59 -38.72
CA CYS A 16 -4.14 -16.69 -38.21
C CYS A 16 -3.28 -17.59 -39.12
N PRO A 17 -2.04 -17.19 -39.47
CA PRO A 17 -1.13 -18.02 -40.25
C PRO A 17 -0.52 -19.18 -39.43
N ARG A 18 -0.52 -19.08 -38.09
CA ARG A 18 -0.03 -20.14 -37.19
C ARG A 18 -1.17 -21.11 -36.90
N VAL A 19 -0.94 -22.37 -37.25
CA VAL A 19 -1.91 -23.47 -37.08
C VAL A 19 -1.63 -24.14 -35.75
N PHE A 20 -2.65 -24.34 -34.93
CA PHE A 20 -2.54 -25.11 -33.70
C PHE A 20 -2.34 -26.60 -33.97
N ASP A 21 -1.70 -27.31 -33.04
CA ASP A 21 -1.29 -28.71 -33.16
C ASP A 21 -2.23 -29.71 -32.48
N GLY A 22 -3.31 -29.22 -31.86
CA GLY A 22 -4.29 -30.05 -31.17
C GLY A 22 -3.92 -30.21 -29.70
N VAL A 23 -4.13 -31.39 -29.12
CA VAL A 23 -3.89 -31.57 -27.68
C VAL A 23 -2.39 -31.61 -27.35
N GLY A 24 -1.95 -30.70 -26.49
CA GLY A 24 -0.59 -30.59 -25.95
C GLY A 24 0.28 -29.55 -26.67
N GLN A 25 1.52 -29.40 -26.19
CA GLN A 25 2.59 -28.56 -26.78
C GLN A 25 2.31 -27.05 -26.87
N GLU A 26 1.33 -26.59 -27.67
CA GLU A 26 1.01 -25.18 -27.88
C GLU A 26 -0.38 -24.82 -27.33
N PHE A 27 -0.42 -24.31 -26.10
CA PHE A 27 -1.69 -23.97 -25.47
C PHE A 27 -2.31 -22.69 -26.01
N ALA A 28 -1.47 -21.73 -26.37
CA ALA A 28 -1.86 -20.45 -26.89
C ALA A 28 -0.67 -19.81 -27.62
N HIS A 29 -0.95 -18.75 -28.36
CA HIS A 29 0.09 -17.84 -28.83
C HIS A 29 -0.41 -16.41 -28.90
N ALA A 30 0.53 -15.49 -28.73
CA ALA A 30 0.38 -14.08 -29.02
C ALA A 30 1.68 -13.47 -29.53
N TRP A 31 1.56 -12.33 -30.19
CA TRP A 31 2.68 -11.51 -30.60
C TRP A 31 2.56 -10.12 -29.98
N ARG A 32 3.69 -9.40 -29.93
CA ARG A 32 3.73 -8.02 -29.45
C ARG A 32 2.76 -7.15 -30.25
N LEU A 33 1.87 -6.44 -29.53
CA LEU A 33 0.78 -5.63 -30.11
C LEU A 33 -0.18 -6.44 -31.02
N GLY A 34 -0.26 -7.76 -30.83
CA GLY A 34 -1.14 -8.66 -31.56
C GLY A 34 -2.33 -9.14 -30.73
N ASP A 35 -3.19 -9.93 -31.39
CA ASP A 35 -4.28 -10.65 -30.75
C ASP A 35 -3.76 -11.91 -30.03
N ILE A 36 -4.54 -12.39 -29.06
CA ILE A 36 -4.24 -13.61 -28.30
C ILE A 36 -5.14 -14.73 -28.80
N HIS A 37 -4.56 -15.86 -29.19
CA HIS A 37 -5.30 -17.04 -29.60
C HIS A 37 -5.03 -18.19 -28.65
N PHE A 38 -6.09 -18.88 -28.21
CA PHE A 38 -6.05 -20.08 -27.38
C PHE A 38 -6.46 -21.29 -28.20
N ASP A 39 -5.76 -22.42 -28.01
CA ASP A 39 -6.13 -23.67 -28.66
C ASP A 39 -7.34 -24.30 -27.97
N ASP A 40 -8.46 -24.39 -28.68
CA ASP A 40 -9.72 -24.95 -28.17
C ASP A 40 -9.75 -26.49 -28.18
N ASP A 41 -8.66 -27.13 -28.62
CA ASP A 41 -8.42 -28.56 -28.37
C ASP A 41 -7.86 -28.81 -26.95
N GLU A 42 -7.38 -27.78 -26.24
CA GLU A 42 -6.86 -27.90 -24.88
C GLU A 42 -7.94 -27.90 -23.80
N HIS A 43 -7.71 -28.69 -22.75
CA HIS A 43 -8.60 -28.72 -21.60
C HIS A 43 -8.23 -27.64 -20.57
N PHE A 44 -8.68 -26.42 -20.85
CA PHE A 44 -8.53 -25.29 -19.94
C PHE A 44 -9.39 -25.43 -18.68
N THR A 45 -8.78 -25.17 -17.53
CA THR A 45 -9.44 -25.21 -16.23
C THR A 45 -9.57 -23.83 -15.60
N PRO A 46 -10.61 -23.61 -14.77
CA PRO A 46 -10.79 -22.35 -14.07
C PRO A 46 -9.69 -22.13 -13.03
N PRO A 47 -9.47 -20.88 -12.56
CA PRO A 47 -8.43 -20.54 -11.59
C PRO A 47 -8.49 -21.30 -10.26
N THR A 48 -9.66 -21.85 -9.92
CA THR A 48 -9.91 -22.61 -8.68
C THR A 48 -9.54 -24.10 -8.80
N SER A 49 -9.11 -24.56 -9.97
CA SER A 49 -8.74 -25.96 -10.20
C SER A 49 -7.24 -26.15 -9.97
N ASP A 50 -6.89 -27.13 -9.13
CA ASP A 50 -5.50 -27.54 -8.88
C ASP A 50 -4.98 -28.53 -9.93
N MET A 51 -5.87 -28.98 -10.83
CA MET A 51 -5.57 -29.91 -11.91
C MET A 51 -5.87 -29.27 -13.27
N GLY A 52 -5.08 -29.63 -14.29
CA GLY A 52 -5.26 -29.18 -15.69
C GLY A 52 -4.46 -27.94 -16.09
N ILE A 53 -4.80 -27.39 -17.26
CA ILE A 53 -4.14 -26.22 -17.85
C ILE A 53 -4.92 -24.97 -17.43
N SER A 54 -4.35 -24.16 -16.54
CA SER A 54 -5.00 -22.95 -16.05
C SER A 54 -5.11 -21.91 -17.15
N LEU A 55 -6.34 -21.61 -17.58
CA LEU A 55 -6.61 -20.58 -18.58
C LEU A 55 -6.02 -19.23 -18.17
N LEU A 56 -6.18 -18.87 -16.89
CA LEU A 56 -5.66 -17.62 -16.36
C LEU A 56 -4.14 -17.54 -16.50
N LYS A 57 -3.43 -18.62 -16.18
CA LYS A 57 -1.97 -18.62 -16.27
C LYS A 57 -1.47 -18.47 -17.71
N VAL A 58 -2.07 -19.22 -18.63
CA VAL A 58 -1.74 -19.13 -20.06
C VAL A 58 -2.07 -17.74 -20.58
N ALA A 59 -3.25 -17.19 -20.23
CA ALA A 59 -3.64 -15.85 -20.63
C ALA A 59 -2.67 -14.76 -20.12
N VAL A 60 -2.23 -14.84 -18.86
CA VAL A 60 -1.27 -13.87 -18.33
C VAL A 60 0.09 -13.97 -19.03
N HIS A 61 0.53 -15.18 -19.41
CA HIS A 61 1.74 -15.37 -20.23
C HIS A 61 1.61 -14.69 -21.59
N GLU A 62 0.52 -14.97 -22.32
CA GLU A 62 0.29 -14.39 -23.65
C GLU A 62 0.11 -12.87 -23.60
N ILE A 63 -0.59 -12.34 -22.60
CA ILE A 63 -0.68 -10.89 -22.36
C ILE A 63 0.73 -10.30 -22.17
N GLY A 64 1.63 -11.01 -21.47
CA GLY A 64 3.03 -10.62 -21.37
C GLY A 64 3.68 -10.44 -22.74
N HIS A 65 3.46 -11.36 -23.68
CA HIS A 65 3.94 -11.23 -25.06
C HIS A 65 3.31 -10.05 -25.81
N VAL A 66 1.99 -9.86 -25.69
CA VAL A 66 1.30 -8.71 -26.29
C VAL A 66 1.90 -7.38 -25.80
N LEU A 67 2.21 -7.30 -24.50
CA LEU A 67 2.87 -6.15 -23.88
C LEU A 67 4.39 -6.10 -24.14
N GLY A 68 4.95 -7.05 -24.89
CA GLY A 68 6.33 -7.02 -25.35
C GLY A 68 7.36 -7.66 -24.41
N LEU A 69 6.93 -8.46 -23.43
CA LEU A 69 7.84 -9.31 -22.67
C LEU A 69 8.28 -10.52 -23.51
N PRO A 70 9.58 -10.81 -23.63
CA PRO A 70 10.06 -12.06 -24.22
C PRO A 70 9.94 -13.21 -23.22
N HIS A 71 10.16 -14.43 -23.70
CA HIS A 71 10.34 -15.59 -22.82
C HIS A 71 11.48 -15.38 -21.81
N SER A 72 11.32 -16.00 -20.64
CA SER A 72 12.29 -16.00 -19.55
C SER A 72 12.53 -17.43 -19.08
N TYR A 73 13.80 -17.86 -19.03
CA TYR A 73 14.14 -19.18 -18.51
C TYR A 73 14.23 -19.22 -16.97
N ARG A 74 13.88 -18.13 -16.29
CA ARG A 74 13.89 -18.08 -14.84
C ARG A 74 12.76 -18.94 -14.29
N ALA A 75 13.12 -19.91 -13.46
CA ALA A 75 12.15 -20.74 -12.76
C ALA A 75 11.16 -19.87 -11.97
N GLY A 76 9.87 -19.99 -12.31
CA GLY A 76 8.79 -19.26 -11.66
C GLY A 76 8.38 -17.93 -12.32
N SER A 77 9.06 -17.50 -13.38
CA SER A 77 8.57 -16.43 -14.24
C SER A 77 7.29 -16.86 -14.95
N ILE A 78 6.34 -15.94 -15.10
CA ILE A 78 5.16 -16.18 -15.93
C ILE A 78 5.52 -16.35 -17.39
N MET A 79 6.59 -15.69 -17.83
CA MET A 79 7.10 -15.74 -19.20
C MET A 79 7.94 -16.99 -19.47
N GLN A 80 7.89 -17.99 -18.59
CA GLN A 80 8.56 -19.27 -18.83
C GLN A 80 7.87 -20.02 -19.97
N PRO A 81 8.60 -20.45 -21.02
CA PRO A 81 7.98 -21.07 -22.21
C PRO A 81 7.35 -22.43 -21.91
N ASN A 82 7.90 -23.15 -20.93
CA ASN A 82 7.37 -24.46 -20.52
C ASN A 82 6.34 -24.27 -19.40
N TYR A 83 5.11 -24.72 -19.65
CA TYR A 83 4.06 -24.68 -18.63
C TYR A 83 4.39 -25.60 -17.45
N LEU A 84 4.51 -25.00 -16.27
CA LEU A 84 4.65 -25.73 -15.00
C LEU A 84 3.34 -25.64 -14.23
N PRO A 85 2.67 -26.77 -13.91
CA PRO A 85 1.55 -26.75 -12.98
C PRO A 85 2.03 -26.17 -11.65
N ARG A 86 1.41 -25.07 -11.22
CA ARG A 86 1.56 -24.51 -9.87
C ARG A 86 0.17 -24.45 -9.26
N GLY A 87 0.11 -24.43 -7.92
CA GLY A 87 -1.15 -24.33 -7.18
C GLY A 87 -2.00 -23.11 -7.60
N PRO A 88 -3.25 -23.04 -7.12
CA PRO A 88 -4.31 -22.19 -7.67
C PRO A 88 -4.03 -20.69 -7.49
N ALA A 89 -3.18 -20.33 -6.52
CA ALA A 89 -2.66 -18.98 -6.36
C ALA A 89 -1.34 -18.83 -7.13
N PHE A 90 -1.40 -18.20 -8.30
CA PHE A 90 -0.23 -17.84 -9.09
C PHE A 90 -0.05 -16.31 -9.11
N GLU A 91 1.12 -15.86 -8.64
CA GLU A 91 1.51 -14.45 -8.55
C GLU A 91 2.69 -14.18 -9.50
N LEU A 92 2.72 -12.98 -10.10
CA LEU A 92 3.82 -12.55 -10.96
C LEU A 92 5.15 -12.49 -10.19
N ASP A 93 6.20 -13.11 -10.75
CA ASP A 93 7.53 -13.02 -10.16
C ASP A 93 8.03 -11.56 -10.15
N TRP A 94 8.88 -11.23 -9.18
CA TRP A 94 9.48 -9.90 -9.10
C TRP A 94 10.18 -9.49 -10.41
N SER A 95 10.83 -10.42 -11.11
CA SER A 95 11.46 -10.10 -12.41
C SER A 95 10.47 -9.77 -13.50
N ASP A 96 9.31 -10.43 -13.56
CA ASP A 96 8.27 -10.13 -14.53
C ASP A 96 7.70 -8.73 -14.28
N ARG A 97 7.40 -8.42 -13.01
CA ARG A 97 6.94 -7.09 -12.58
C ARG A 97 7.94 -6.00 -12.94
N LYS A 98 9.23 -6.22 -12.70
CA LYS A 98 10.27 -5.22 -13.06
C LYS A 98 10.51 -5.15 -14.57
N ALA A 99 10.36 -6.25 -15.31
CA ALA A 99 10.48 -6.25 -16.75
C ALA A 99 9.38 -5.41 -17.39
N ILE A 100 8.12 -5.59 -16.97
CA ILE A 100 7.00 -4.81 -17.53
C ILE A 100 7.11 -3.33 -17.14
N GLN A 101 7.52 -3.03 -15.91
CA GLN A 101 7.75 -1.65 -15.46
C GLN A 101 8.90 -0.94 -16.19
N ARG A 102 9.87 -1.67 -16.76
CA ARG A 102 10.90 -1.06 -17.61
C ARG A 102 10.35 -0.65 -18.98
N LEU A 103 9.31 -1.32 -19.46
CA LEU A 103 8.67 -0.99 -20.73
C LEU A 103 7.68 0.17 -20.58
N TYR A 104 6.91 0.18 -19.48
CA TYR A 104 5.77 1.10 -19.32
C TYR A 104 5.89 2.07 -18.13
N GLY A 105 6.96 1.98 -17.35
CA GLY A 105 7.13 2.74 -16.11
C GLY A 105 6.49 2.06 -14.90
N SER A 106 6.80 2.57 -13.70
CA SER A 106 6.10 2.22 -12.48
C SER A 106 4.95 3.18 -12.24
N CYS A 107 3.84 2.69 -11.69
CA CYS A 107 2.79 3.57 -11.21
C CYS A 107 3.34 4.50 -10.10
N ALA A 108 2.87 5.76 -10.08
CA ALA A 108 3.18 6.72 -9.03
C ALA A 108 1.92 7.52 -8.67
N GLY A 109 1.65 7.68 -7.37
CA GLY A 109 0.49 8.43 -6.88
C GLY A 109 0.63 8.83 -5.40
N SER A 110 -0.27 9.69 -4.95
CA SER A 110 -0.40 10.07 -3.55
C SER A 110 -1.30 9.09 -2.77
N PHE A 111 -1.20 9.15 -1.45
CA PHE A 111 -2.01 8.39 -0.52
C PHE A 111 -2.59 9.34 0.52
N ASP A 112 -3.87 9.16 0.84
CA ASP A 112 -4.60 9.99 1.82
C ASP A 112 -4.14 9.66 3.25
N THR A 113 -3.70 8.42 3.49
CA THR A 113 -3.23 7.98 4.81
C THR A 113 -2.32 6.77 4.62
N ALA A 114 -1.30 6.65 5.46
CA ALA A 114 -0.42 5.49 5.53
C ALA A 114 -0.18 5.13 7.00
N PHE A 115 -0.08 3.84 7.33
CA PHE A 115 0.26 3.42 8.69
C PHE A 115 0.73 1.97 8.74
N ASP A 116 1.58 1.65 9.71
CA ASP A 116 1.91 0.27 10.02
C ASP A 116 0.86 -0.29 11.00
N TRP A 117 0.26 -1.41 10.62
CA TRP A 117 -0.59 -2.19 11.49
C TRP A 117 0.22 -3.27 12.20
N ILE A 118 0.15 -3.27 13.54
CA ILE A 118 0.88 -4.21 14.39
C ILE A 118 -0.02 -5.39 14.73
N ARG A 119 0.41 -6.60 14.37
CA ARG A 119 -0.21 -7.86 14.82
C ARG A 119 0.75 -8.58 15.75
N GLN A 120 0.25 -9.00 16.92
CA GLN A 120 1.00 -9.91 17.77
C GLN A 120 0.71 -11.34 17.32
N GLU A 121 1.77 -12.08 16.99
CA GLU A 121 1.68 -13.50 16.66
C GLU A 121 2.50 -14.28 17.69
N ARG A 122 1.97 -15.42 18.15
CA ARG A 122 2.76 -16.36 18.93
C ARG A 122 3.46 -17.33 18.00
N ASN A 123 4.77 -17.49 18.13
CA ASN A 123 5.49 -18.54 17.42
C ASN A 123 5.08 -19.93 17.99
N PRO A 124 5.45 -21.05 17.33
CA PRO A 124 5.17 -22.39 17.83
C PRO A 124 5.77 -22.70 19.22
N HIS A 125 6.73 -21.91 19.68
CA HIS A 125 7.37 -22.01 21.00
C HIS A 125 6.69 -21.13 22.07
N GLY A 126 5.64 -20.39 21.71
CA GLY A 126 4.88 -19.53 22.61
C GLY A 126 5.41 -18.09 22.73
N ASP A 127 6.50 -17.72 22.06
CA ASP A 127 7.03 -16.36 22.09
C ASP A 127 6.17 -15.42 21.25
N ALA A 128 5.84 -14.25 21.82
CA ALA A 128 5.14 -13.19 21.12
C ALA A 128 6.11 -12.45 20.17
N THR A 129 5.85 -12.55 18.87
CA THR A 129 6.52 -11.78 17.83
C THR A 129 5.56 -10.76 17.23
N ALA A 130 6.00 -9.51 17.09
CA ALA A 130 5.22 -8.49 16.40
C ALA A 130 5.48 -8.57 14.89
N ARG A 131 4.40 -8.65 14.10
CA ARG A 131 4.44 -8.46 12.64
C ARG A 131 3.83 -7.12 12.26
N PHE A 132 4.39 -6.53 11.21
CA PHE A 132 4.02 -5.19 10.72
C PHE A 132 3.67 -5.26 9.24
N GLY A 133 2.43 -4.93 8.90
CA GLY A 133 2.01 -4.66 7.52
C GLY A 133 1.75 -3.17 7.35
N THR A 134 2.19 -2.57 6.25
CA THR A 134 1.92 -1.16 5.99
C THR A 134 0.64 -1.03 5.18
N TYR A 135 -0.36 -0.35 5.73
CA TYR A 135 -1.56 0.01 5.01
C TYR A 135 -1.39 1.38 4.35
N LEU A 136 -1.81 1.47 3.10
CA LEU A 136 -1.77 2.68 2.27
C LEU A 136 -3.18 2.91 1.74
N PHE A 137 -3.81 4.03 2.10
CA PHE A 137 -5.20 4.36 1.77
C PHE A 137 -5.22 5.44 0.69
N ARG A 138 -6.13 5.32 -0.28
CA ARG A 138 -6.35 6.30 -1.35
C ARG A 138 -7.80 6.24 -1.81
N ASN A 139 -8.49 7.37 -1.76
CA ASN A 139 -9.92 7.47 -2.01
C ASN A 139 -10.68 6.44 -1.17
N SER A 140 -11.46 5.57 -1.79
CA SER A 140 -12.23 4.49 -1.17
C SER A 140 -11.47 3.15 -1.05
N TRP A 141 -10.17 3.13 -1.36
CA TRP A 141 -9.38 1.92 -1.52
C TRP A 141 -8.17 1.87 -0.57
N TYR A 142 -7.70 0.67 -0.26
CA TYR A 142 -6.46 0.47 0.45
C TYR A 142 -5.63 -0.70 -0.09
N TRP A 143 -4.32 -0.61 0.11
CA TRP A 143 -3.34 -1.67 -0.08
C TRP A 143 -2.77 -2.07 1.28
N LEU A 144 -2.52 -3.35 1.47
CA LEU A 144 -1.69 -3.92 2.52
C LEU A 144 -0.33 -4.29 1.90
N TYR A 145 0.70 -3.50 2.19
CA TYR A 145 2.07 -3.78 1.81
C TYR A 145 2.74 -4.72 2.83
N GLU A 146 3.09 -5.91 2.37
CA GLU A 146 3.79 -6.95 3.11
C GLU A 146 5.28 -6.61 3.20
N ASN A 147 5.68 -5.85 4.23
CA ASN A 147 7.05 -5.36 4.41
C ASN A 147 8.15 -6.44 4.32
N ARG A 148 7.86 -7.68 4.73
CA ARG A 148 8.82 -8.81 4.63
C ARG A 148 9.05 -9.27 3.19
N ASN A 149 8.01 -9.21 2.37
CA ASN A 149 8.01 -9.70 1.00
C ASN A 149 8.26 -8.57 -0.02
N ASN A 150 8.27 -7.31 0.44
CA ASN A 150 8.42 -6.11 -0.38
C ASN A 150 7.42 -6.04 -1.55
N ARG A 151 6.15 -6.30 -1.25
CA ARG A 151 5.04 -6.27 -2.23
C ARG A 151 3.70 -6.04 -1.54
N THR A 152 2.68 -5.71 -2.31
CA THR A 152 1.28 -5.69 -1.85
C THR A 152 0.75 -7.11 -1.63
N ARG A 153 -0.27 -7.24 -0.77
CA ARG A 153 -1.03 -8.48 -0.63
C ARG A 153 -1.68 -8.82 -1.97
N TYR A 154 -1.73 -10.11 -2.28
CA TYR A 154 -2.45 -10.61 -3.45
C TYR A 154 -3.90 -10.11 -3.48
N GLY A 155 -4.34 -9.62 -4.63
CA GLY A 155 -5.70 -9.10 -4.83
C GLY A 155 -5.93 -7.66 -4.36
N ASP A 156 -4.90 -6.96 -3.87
CA ASP A 156 -5.02 -5.53 -3.58
C ASP A 156 -5.08 -4.66 -4.86
N PRO A 157 -5.72 -3.48 -4.78
CA PRO A 157 -6.37 -2.92 -3.58
C PRO A 157 -7.74 -3.51 -3.27
N LEU A 158 -8.16 -3.38 -2.02
CA LEU A 158 -9.53 -3.65 -1.59
C LEU A 158 -10.26 -2.37 -1.20
N PRO A 159 -11.61 -2.33 -1.31
CA PRO A 159 -12.40 -1.22 -0.77
C PRO A 159 -12.24 -1.12 0.74
N ILE A 160 -12.13 0.10 1.28
CA ILE A 160 -12.01 0.36 2.72
C ILE A 160 -13.16 -0.30 3.50
N LEU A 161 -14.39 -0.22 2.99
CA LEU A 161 -15.57 -0.82 3.59
C LEU A 161 -15.48 -2.34 3.80
N THR A 162 -14.68 -3.04 2.99
CA THR A 162 -14.51 -4.50 3.11
C THR A 162 -13.65 -4.88 4.33
N GLY A 163 -12.69 -4.03 4.73
CA GLY A 163 -11.72 -4.35 5.78
C GLY A 163 -11.77 -3.47 7.02
N TRP A 164 -12.49 -2.34 7.00
CA TRP A 164 -12.44 -1.33 8.06
C TRP A 164 -13.85 -0.91 8.47
N ARG A 165 -14.60 -1.86 9.05
CA ARG A 165 -16.02 -1.65 9.40
C ARG A 165 -16.20 -0.48 10.35
N GLY A 166 -17.19 0.38 10.07
CA GLY A 166 -17.52 1.54 10.91
C GLY A 166 -16.57 2.74 10.78
N VAL A 167 -15.44 2.60 10.08
CA VAL A 167 -14.57 3.72 9.67
C VAL A 167 -15.14 4.35 8.40
N PRO A 168 -14.92 5.65 8.12
CA PRO A 168 -15.37 6.26 6.88
C PRO A 168 -14.87 5.52 5.64
N ALA A 169 -15.75 5.40 4.63
CA ALA A 169 -15.50 4.60 3.44
C ALA A 169 -14.42 5.16 2.49
N GLN A 170 -14.01 6.42 2.66
CA GLN A 170 -13.09 7.08 1.75
C GLN A 170 -12.42 8.31 2.36
N ASN A 171 -11.29 8.73 1.77
CA ASN A 171 -10.55 9.97 2.08
C ASN A 171 -10.34 10.14 3.58
N ILE A 172 -9.60 9.22 4.17
CA ILE A 172 -9.18 9.26 5.58
C ILE A 172 -8.05 10.29 5.69
N ASP A 173 -8.16 11.22 6.64
CA ASP A 173 -7.19 12.31 6.79
C ASP A 173 -5.94 11.86 7.58
N ALA A 174 -6.12 11.00 8.57
CA ALA A 174 -5.01 10.49 9.37
C ALA A 174 -5.34 9.17 10.09
N PHE A 175 -4.29 8.46 10.47
CA PHE A 175 -4.33 7.35 11.42
C PHE A 175 -3.31 7.56 12.53
N VAL A 176 -3.70 7.26 13.77
CA VAL A 176 -2.82 7.32 14.93
C VAL A 176 -2.96 6.04 15.75
N HIS A 177 -1.84 5.40 16.07
CA HIS A 177 -1.77 4.27 16.99
C HIS A 177 -0.97 4.65 18.23
N ILE A 178 -1.67 4.89 19.34
CA ILE A 178 -1.05 5.12 20.65
C ILE A 178 -0.75 3.78 21.27
N TRP A 179 0.50 3.33 21.07
CA TRP A 179 0.96 2.04 21.56
C TRP A 179 2.01 2.19 22.65
N THR A 180 1.58 1.94 23.89
CA THR A 180 2.40 1.97 25.10
C THR A 180 2.15 0.70 25.92
N TRP A 181 2.88 0.51 27.02
CA TRP A 181 2.62 -0.64 27.90
C TRP A 181 1.25 -0.57 28.62
N ARG A 182 0.57 0.59 28.62
CA ARG A 182 -0.74 0.82 29.26
C ARG A 182 -1.88 1.14 28.29
N ARG A 183 -1.57 1.42 27.02
CA ARG A 183 -2.53 1.91 26.02
C ARG A 183 -2.28 1.23 24.70
N ASP A 184 -3.35 0.77 24.08
CA ASP A 184 -3.36 0.22 22.73
C ASP A 184 -4.55 0.79 21.96
N GLU A 185 -4.45 2.08 21.62
CA GLU A 185 -5.58 2.84 21.07
C GLU A 185 -5.30 3.25 19.63
N ARG A 186 -6.27 3.02 18.75
CA ARG A 186 -6.17 3.26 17.31
C ARG A 186 -7.26 4.23 16.89
N TYR A 187 -6.86 5.33 16.28
CA TYR A 187 -7.76 6.41 15.89
C TYR A 187 -7.65 6.70 14.39
N PHE A 188 -8.81 6.73 13.73
CA PHE A 188 -8.95 7.24 12.37
C PHE A 188 -9.55 8.64 12.42
N PHE A 189 -9.06 9.56 11.60
CA PHE A 189 -9.52 10.94 11.54
C PHE A 189 -10.12 11.25 10.18
N LYS A 190 -11.25 11.96 10.17
CA LYS A 190 -11.86 12.48 8.95
C LYS A 190 -12.72 13.71 9.26
N GLY A 191 -12.46 14.81 8.56
CA GLY A 191 -13.21 16.04 8.75
C GLY A 191 -12.97 16.59 10.16
N SER A 192 -14.05 16.95 10.85
CA SER A 192 -14.02 17.38 12.25
C SER A 192 -14.11 16.25 13.26
N ARG A 193 -14.10 14.99 12.81
CA ARG A 193 -14.41 13.82 13.62
C ARG A 193 -13.28 12.79 13.63
N TYR A 194 -13.29 11.94 14.67
CA TYR A 194 -12.43 10.78 14.77
C TYR A 194 -13.19 9.54 15.28
N TRP A 195 -12.68 8.38 14.91
CA TRP A 195 -13.21 7.06 15.25
C TRP A 195 -12.14 6.30 16.03
N ARG A 196 -12.53 5.64 17.13
CA ARG A 196 -11.68 4.65 17.79
C ARG A 196 -11.95 3.29 17.15
N TYR A 197 -10.90 2.51 16.88
CA TYR A 197 -11.02 1.22 16.21
C TYR A 197 -10.69 0.06 17.14
N ASP A 198 -11.62 -0.90 17.24
CA ASP A 198 -11.48 -2.14 17.97
C ASP A 198 -10.85 -3.18 17.05
N SER A 199 -9.60 -3.55 17.35
CA SER A 199 -8.87 -4.54 16.55
C SER A 199 -9.31 -5.97 16.80
N ASP A 200 -9.89 -6.25 17.96
CA ASP A 200 -10.35 -7.60 18.31
C ASP A 200 -11.70 -7.89 17.63
N ARG A 201 -12.55 -6.86 17.51
CA ARG A 201 -13.85 -6.95 16.83
C ARG A 201 -13.83 -6.55 15.36
N ASP A 202 -12.69 -6.09 14.85
CA ASP A 202 -12.51 -5.63 13.46
C ASP A 202 -13.52 -4.55 13.04
N GLN A 203 -13.83 -3.62 13.95
CA GLN A 203 -14.79 -2.53 13.72
C GLN A 203 -14.51 -1.28 14.54
N ALA A 204 -14.98 -0.12 14.07
CA ALA A 204 -15.00 1.08 14.87
C ALA A 204 -15.93 0.91 16.08
N TYR A 205 -15.53 1.43 17.24
CA TYR A 205 -16.39 1.51 18.40
C TYR A 205 -17.63 2.35 18.06
N THR A 206 -18.79 1.94 18.57
CA THR A 206 -19.98 2.81 18.67
C THR A 206 -19.98 3.54 20.01
N GLU A 207 -19.53 2.88 21.07
CA GLU A 207 -19.34 3.41 22.42
C GLU A 207 -18.17 2.67 23.10
N ASP A 208 -17.30 3.38 23.84
CA ASP A 208 -16.19 2.75 24.59
C ASP A 208 -16.56 2.37 26.03
N GLU A 209 -15.63 1.73 26.75
CA GLU A 209 -15.89 1.25 28.12
C GLU A 209 -16.15 2.39 29.12
N GLN A 210 -15.90 3.64 28.72
CA GLN A 210 -16.14 4.85 29.52
C GLN A 210 -17.44 5.56 29.12
N GLY A 211 -18.24 4.98 28.23
CA GLY A 211 -19.52 5.53 27.77
C GLY A 211 -19.38 6.63 26.71
N HIS A 212 -18.21 6.80 26.09
CA HIS A 212 -18.08 7.78 25.02
C HIS A 212 -18.52 7.19 23.69
N SER A 213 -19.52 7.81 23.05
CA SER A 213 -20.00 7.40 21.73
C SER A 213 -19.09 7.91 20.60
N TYR A 214 -18.95 7.14 19.51
CA TYR A 214 -18.16 7.49 18.34
C TYR A 214 -19.02 7.53 17.06
N PRO A 215 -18.63 8.32 16.05
CA PRO A 215 -17.46 9.20 16.03
C PRO A 215 -17.58 10.43 16.92
N ARG A 216 -16.45 10.86 17.47
CA ARG A 216 -16.35 12.03 18.36
C ARG A 216 -15.76 13.23 17.63
N LEU A 217 -16.04 14.44 18.12
CA LEU A 217 -15.39 15.64 17.60
C LEU A 217 -13.92 15.66 18.01
N ILE A 218 -13.03 16.02 17.07
CA ILE A 218 -11.58 16.15 17.34
C ILE A 218 -11.35 17.14 18.49
N SER A 219 -12.14 18.22 18.58
CA SER A 219 -12.04 19.21 19.65
C SER A 219 -12.35 18.67 21.05
N GLU A 220 -13.12 17.59 21.17
CA GLU A 220 -13.45 16.96 22.45
C GLU A 220 -12.36 15.96 22.88
N GLY A 221 -11.87 15.14 21.95
CA GLY A 221 -10.86 14.13 22.23
C GLY A 221 -9.43 14.67 22.25
N PHE A 222 -9.16 15.70 21.44
CA PHE A 222 -7.85 16.29 21.23
C PHE A 222 -7.93 17.82 21.30
N PRO A 223 -8.21 18.40 22.48
CA PRO A 223 -8.43 19.84 22.62
C PRO A 223 -7.22 20.66 22.16
N GLY A 224 -7.49 21.70 21.37
CA GLY A 224 -6.48 22.58 20.77
C GLY A 224 -5.93 22.11 19.42
N VAL A 225 -6.31 20.93 18.94
CA VAL A 225 -5.95 20.42 17.61
C VAL A 225 -6.95 20.96 16.57
N PRO A 226 -6.49 21.52 15.43
CA PRO A 226 -7.39 22.03 14.40
C PRO A 226 -8.08 20.89 13.65
N SER A 227 -9.19 21.20 12.97
CA SER A 227 -9.84 20.28 12.04
C SER A 227 -10.37 21.02 10.80
N PRO A 228 -10.45 20.37 9.62
CA PRO A 228 -9.90 19.04 9.32
C PRO A 228 -8.36 19.04 9.36
N LEU A 229 -7.77 17.88 9.61
CA LEU A 229 -6.32 17.68 9.61
C LEU A 229 -5.82 17.42 8.20
N ASP A 230 -4.52 17.65 7.97
CA ASP A 230 -3.87 17.16 6.75
C ASP A 230 -3.34 15.74 6.98
N THR A 231 -2.69 15.49 8.13
CA THR A 231 -2.29 14.15 8.58
C THR A 231 -1.81 14.17 10.04
N ALA A 232 -1.46 13.01 10.62
CA ALA A 232 -0.87 12.91 11.95
C ALA A 232 -0.05 11.62 12.15
N PHE A 233 0.93 11.65 13.06
CA PHE A 233 1.59 10.43 13.53
C PHE A 233 1.91 10.48 15.03
N TYR A 234 2.06 9.31 15.65
CA TYR A 234 2.46 9.18 17.05
C TYR A 234 3.96 8.91 17.21
N ASP A 235 4.64 9.72 18.03
CA ASP A 235 6.00 9.48 18.50
C ASP A 235 5.96 8.80 19.87
N ARG A 236 6.17 7.49 19.87
CA ARG A 236 6.20 6.67 21.08
C ARG A 236 7.28 7.07 22.07
N ARG A 237 8.42 7.63 21.63
CA ARG A 237 9.50 8.01 22.57
C ARG A 237 9.14 9.27 23.34
N LYS A 238 8.53 10.24 22.66
CA LYS A 238 8.13 11.51 23.28
C LYS A 238 6.73 11.46 23.90
N GLN A 239 5.95 10.41 23.62
CA GLN A 239 4.54 10.32 24.03
C GLN A 239 3.73 11.50 23.46
N LEU A 240 4.01 11.87 22.21
CA LEU A 240 3.37 12.98 21.52
C LEU A 240 2.72 12.49 20.22
N ILE A 241 1.55 13.03 19.90
CA ILE A 241 1.02 12.99 18.53
C ILE A 241 1.43 14.30 17.86
N TYR A 242 1.96 14.22 16.65
CA TYR A 242 2.20 15.39 15.80
C TYR A 242 1.08 15.49 14.78
N PHE A 243 0.21 16.47 14.96
CA PHE A 243 -0.88 16.79 14.03
C PHE A 243 -0.43 17.87 13.05
N PHE A 244 -0.73 17.68 11.77
CA PHE A 244 -0.32 18.59 10.69
C PHE A 244 -1.52 19.33 10.11
N LYS A 245 -1.39 20.65 9.95
CA LYS A 245 -2.35 21.48 9.23
C LYS A 245 -1.66 22.61 8.47
N GLY A 246 -1.74 22.58 7.15
CA GLY A 246 -1.02 23.49 6.27
C GLY A 246 0.49 23.44 6.55
N SER A 247 1.06 24.58 6.93
CA SER A 247 2.48 24.70 7.30
C SER A 247 2.76 24.50 8.80
N TRP A 248 1.74 24.16 9.58
CA TRP A 248 1.80 24.13 11.04
C TRP A 248 1.77 22.71 11.60
N VAL A 249 2.50 22.52 12.69
CA VAL A 249 2.57 21.26 13.44
C VAL A 249 2.13 21.52 14.88
N PHE A 250 1.17 20.73 15.35
CA PHE A 250 0.65 20.77 16.71
C PHE A 250 1.12 19.51 17.44
N ALA A 251 2.04 19.69 18.39
CA ALA A 251 2.49 18.59 19.23
C ALA A 251 1.51 18.41 20.40
N PHE A 252 0.80 17.28 20.43
CA PHE A 252 -0.20 16.94 21.43
C PHE A 252 0.34 15.91 22.42
N ASN A 253 0.33 16.23 23.71
CA ASN A 253 0.77 15.32 24.75
C ASN A 253 -0.36 14.39 25.17
N VAL A 254 -0.20 13.09 24.88
CA VAL A 254 -1.26 12.09 25.09
C VAL A 254 -1.53 11.79 26.57
N ASN A 255 -0.58 12.08 27.46
CA ASN A 255 -0.71 11.85 28.90
C ASN A 255 -1.38 13.04 29.61
N ARG A 256 -1.16 14.25 29.10
CA ARG A 256 -1.78 15.48 29.62
C ARG A 256 -3.07 15.85 28.90
N ASN A 257 -3.39 15.15 27.81
CA ASN A 257 -4.50 15.43 26.92
C ASN A 257 -4.53 16.90 26.44
N GLN A 258 -3.38 17.44 26.05
CA GLN A 258 -3.24 18.86 25.72
C GLN A 258 -2.16 19.11 24.67
N VAL A 259 -2.41 20.07 23.77
CA VAL A 259 -1.36 20.65 22.92
C VAL A 259 -0.27 21.30 23.78
N LEU A 260 1.00 21.06 23.45
CA LEU A 260 2.12 21.70 24.15
C LEU A 260 2.04 23.23 23.99
N GLY A 261 2.28 23.99 25.05
CA GLY A 261 2.25 25.46 25.01
C GLY A 261 3.26 26.12 24.06
N SER A 262 4.21 25.34 23.52
CA SER A 262 5.14 25.77 22.46
C SER A 262 4.63 25.51 21.03
N SER A 263 3.41 24.97 20.87
CA SER A 263 2.74 24.70 19.59
C SER A 263 1.61 25.71 19.33
N PRO A 264 1.24 25.97 18.07
CA PRO A 264 1.80 25.37 16.86
C PRO A 264 3.19 25.91 16.49
N LYS A 265 3.99 25.09 15.80
CA LYS A 265 5.27 25.49 15.20
C LYS A 265 5.26 25.30 13.69
N LYS A 266 6.11 26.02 12.96
CA LYS A 266 6.27 25.79 11.52
C LYS A 266 6.86 24.40 11.27
N MET A 267 6.40 23.73 10.23
CA MET A 267 6.92 22.42 9.83
C MET A 267 8.43 22.45 9.60
N THR A 268 8.95 23.52 9.02
CA THR A 268 10.39 23.72 8.79
C THR A 268 11.22 23.87 10.07
N GLU A 269 10.61 24.30 11.17
CA GLU A 269 11.27 24.36 12.48
C GLU A 269 11.28 23.00 13.18
N VAL A 270 10.19 22.22 13.02
CA VAL A 270 10.04 20.92 13.68
C VAL A 270 10.75 19.79 12.92
N PHE A 271 10.79 19.90 11.59
CA PHE A 271 11.38 18.94 10.65
C PHE A 271 12.28 19.66 9.63
N PRO A 272 13.44 20.19 10.04
CA PRO A 272 14.31 20.94 9.14
C PRO A 272 14.83 20.06 8.01
N ALA A 273 14.98 20.61 6.80
CA ALA A 273 15.59 19.87 5.69
C ALA A 273 17.10 19.71 5.91
N ILE A 274 17.62 18.52 5.65
CA ILE A 274 19.08 18.27 5.67
C ILE A 274 19.75 18.96 4.48
N GLU A 275 19.07 18.97 3.33
CA GLU A 275 19.53 19.65 2.12
C GLU A 275 18.65 20.87 1.82
N PRO A 276 19.24 22.02 1.45
CA PRO A 276 18.48 23.21 1.08
C PRO A 276 17.43 22.91 0.00
N ARG A 277 16.25 23.53 0.12
CA ARG A 277 15.11 23.39 -0.81
C ARG A 277 14.46 21.99 -0.90
N ASN A 278 14.94 21.00 -0.16
CA ASN A 278 14.34 19.66 -0.12
C ASN A 278 13.36 19.49 1.06
N HIS A 279 12.23 20.19 1.02
CA HIS A 279 11.21 20.15 2.08
C HIS A 279 9.79 20.19 1.50
N PRO A 280 8.79 19.46 2.04
CA PRO A 280 7.41 19.46 1.52
C PRO A 280 6.63 20.76 1.82
N LEU A 281 7.14 21.57 2.76
CA LEU A 281 6.73 22.92 3.19
C LEU A 281 5.37 23.03 3.90
N ARG A 282 4.33 22.37 3.38
CA ARG A 282 2.95 22.43 3.89
C ARG A 282 2.11 21.31 3.31
N SER A 283 0.95 21.03 3.88
CA SER A 283 -0.10 20.18 3.28
C SER A 283 0.46 18.83 2.85
N LEU A 284 0.83 18.04 3.86
CA LEU A 284 1.22 16.65 3.67
C LEU A 284 -0.01 15.82 3.35
N ASP A 285 0.15 14.79 2.53
CA ASP A 285 -0.94 13.85 2.24
C ASP A 285 -1.02 12.78 3.33
N ALA A 286 0.14 12.30 3.82
CA ALA A 286 0.20 11.35 4.93
C ALA A 286 1.49 11.51 5.74
N ALA A 287 1.47 11.10 7.01
CA ALA A 287 2.67 10.96 7.83
C ALA A 287 2.50 9.78 8.78
N TYR A 288 3.53 8.96 8.95
CA TYR A 288 3.47 7.85 9.90
C TYR A 288 4.83 7.42 10.40
N TYR A 289 4.86 6.75 11.56
CA TYR A 289 6.03 6.02 12.03
C TYR A 289 5.97 4.59 11.51
N SER A 290 6.97 4.19 10.73
CA SER A 290 7.11 2.80 10.30
C SER A 290 7.90 2.00 11.34
N TYR A 291 7.30 0.94 11.85
CA TYR A 291 7.97 -0.06 12.68
C TYR A 291 8.90 -0.94 11.84
N ALA A 292 8.52 -1.24 10.59
CA ALA A 292 9.37 -2.00 9.67
C ALA A 292 10.69 -1.30 9.35
N HIS A 293 10.68 0.04 9.31
CA HIS A 293 11.87 0.84 8.97
C HIS A 293 12.41 1.69 10.12
N ARG A 294 11.77 1.64 11.30
CA ARG A 294 12.15 2.38 12.52
C ARG A 294 12.36 3.89 12.29
N ALA A 295 11.53 4.48 11.44
CA ALA A 295 11.63 5.88 11.04
C ALA A 295 10.26 6.48 10.77
N VAL A 296 10.17 7.81 10.88
CA VAL A 296 8.99 8.56 10.44
C VAL A 296 9.13 8.89 8.96
N PHE A 297 8.04 8.77 8.23
CA PHE A 297 7.94 9.15 6.83
C PHE A 297 6.84 10.20 6.65
N LEU A 298 7.12 11.22 5.85
CA LEU A 298 6.18 12.26 5.44
C LEU A 298 5.94 12.12 3.94
N PHE A 299 4.68 12.08 3.51
CA PHE A 299 4.27 11.84 2.13
C PHE A 299 3.65 13.10 1.55
N LYS A 300 3.99 13.39 0.28
CA LYS A 300 3.34 14.44 -0.49
C LYS A 300 3.49 14.20 -1.99
N GLY A 301 2.37 14.19 -2.71
CA GLY A 301 2.29 13.74 -4.09
C GLY A 301 2.79 12.31 -4.20
N SER A 302 3.59 12.04 -5.22
CA SER A 302 4.23 10.74 -5.45
C SER A 302 5.56 10.54 -4.71
N ALA A 303 5.87 11.40 -3.74
CA ALA A 303 7.16 11.41 -3.05
C ALA A 303 7.02 11.30 -1.52
N TYR A 304 8.10 10.84 -0.89
CA TYR A 304 8.24 10.82 0.55
C TYR A 304 9.54 11.48 1.01
N TRP A 305 9.54 11.92 2.27
CA TRP A 305 10.70 12.37 3.03
C TRP A 305 10.83 11.48 4.26
N ARG A 306 12.04 10.97 4.51
CA ARG A 306 12.33 10.19 5.71
C ARG A 306 12.93 11.11 6.77
N VAL A 307 12.38 11.06 7.98
CA VAL A 307 12.94 11.76 9.14
C VAL A 307 14.17 10.99 9.64
N ALA A 308 15.25 11.71 9.94
CA ALA A 308 16.46 11.16 10.50
C ALA A 308 16.19 10.48 11.85
N SER A 309 16.55 9.21 11.93
CA SER A 309 16.42 8.38 13.13
C SER A 309 17.55 8.68 14.13
N ALA A 310 17.43 8.10 15.32
CA ALA A 310 18.55 8.12 16.28
C ALA A 310 19.79 7.39 15.74
N GLU A 311 19.59 6.30 14.98
CA GLU A 311 20.68 5.52 14.39
C GLU A 311 21.42 6.32 13.29
N ASP A 312 20.69 7.09 12.47
CA ASP A 312 21.30 7.98 11.46
C ASP A 312 22.20 9.02 12.13
N ARG A 313 21.74 9.62 13.24
CA ARG A 313 22.51 10.63 13.99
C ARG A 313 23.70 10.05 14.72
N GLN A 314 23.65 8.80 15.15
CA GLN A 314 24.84 8.11 15.69
C GLN A 314 25.91 7.95 14.61
N ARG A 315 25.50 7.65 13.37
CA ARG A 315 26.44 7.52 12.22
C ARG A 315 26.90 8.87 11.68
N ARG A 316 26.05 9.90 11.76
CA ARG A 316 26.32 11.28 11.30
C ARG A 316 25.87 12.29 12.36
N PRO A 317 26.72 12.59 13.37
CA PRO A 317 26.36 13.46 14.50
C PRO A 317 25.92 14.88 14.14
N GLY A 318 26.35 15.40 12.99
CA GLY A 318 25.97 16.74 12.51
C GLY A 318 24.55 16.86 11.95
N LEU A 319 23.79 15.77 11.85
CA LEU A 319 22.41 15.82 11.36
C LEU A 319 21.48 16.54 12.35
N PRO A 320 20.64 17.48 11.89
CA PRO A 320 19.71 18.17 12.77
C PRO A 320 18.68 17.19 13.37
N PRO A 321 18.19 17.44 14.59
CA PRO A 321 17.08 16.68 15.13
C PRO A 321 15.86 16.73 14.23
N ASN A 322 15.23 15.57 14.00
CA ASN A 322 14.10 15.42 13.07
C ASN A 322 14.42 15.88 11.63
N GLY A 323 15.69 15.90 11.23
CA GLY A 323 16.11 16.32 9.89
C GLY A 323 15.45 15.49 8.79
N LEU A 324 14.92 16.13 7.74
CA LEU A 324 14.37 15.44 6.59
C LEU A 324 15.47 15.13 5.57
N PHE A 325 15.62 13.85 5.26
CA PHE A 325 16.38 13.43 4.09
C PHE A 325 15.72 13.92 2.80
N PRO A 326 16.48 14.05 1.69
CA PRO A 326 15.95 14.47 0.40
C PRO A 326 14.76 13.64 -0.04
N ARG A 327 13.88 14.27 -0.82
CA ARG A 327 12.69 13.60 -1.35
C ARG A 327 13.08 12.37 -2.16
N GLN A 328 12.32 11.30 -2.02
CA GLN A 328 12.46 10.08 -2.81
C GLN A 328 11.09 9.68 -3.38
N PRO A 329 11.01 9.08 -4.58
CA PRO A 329 9.77 8.53 -5.11
C PRO A 329 9.22 7.40 -4.23
N ILE A 330 7.90 7.41 -3.96
CA ILE A 330 7.23 6.34 -3.20
C ILE A 330 7.50 4.94 -3.78
N PRO A 331 7.47 4.72 -5.12
CA PRO A 331 7.70 3.40 -5.71
C PRO A 331 9.10 2.82 -5.49
N GLU A 332 10.08 3.61 -5.02
CA GLU A 332 11.41 3.10 -4.66
C GLU A 332 11.43 2.39 -3.30
N LYS A 333 10.41 2.63 -2.46
CA LYS A 333 10.33 2.09 -1.10
C LYS A 333 9.16 1.14 -0.93
N TRP A 334 8.00 1.53 -1.45
CA TRP A 334 6.80 0.73 -1.47
C TRP A 334 6.53 0.33 -2.92
N PHE A 335 7.09 -0.81 -3.33
CA PHE A 335 6.99 -1.28 -4.70
C PHE A 335 5.56 -1.63 -5.05
N ASP A 336 5.18 -1.32 -6.29
CA ASP A 336 3.95 -1.83 -6.91
C ASP A 336 2.66 -1.35 -6.17
N VAL A 337 2.80 -0.36 -5.29
CA VAL A 337 1.69 0.30 -4.60
C VAL A 337 1.17 1.44 -5.46
N CYS A 338 0.36 1.10 -6.45
CA CYS A 338 -0.74 1.91 -7.00
C CYS A 338 -1.30 1.35 -8.33
N ASP A 339 -0.99 0.08 -8.66
CA ASP A 339 -1.17 -0.59 -9.97
C ASP A 339 -2.62 -0.80 -10.45
N VAL A 340 -3.62 -0.15 -9.86
CA VAL A 340 -4.94 -0.04 -10.49
C VAL A 340 -5.06 1.30 -11.20
N HIS A 341 -5.39 1.22 -12.48
CA HIS A 341 -5.74 2.37 -13.30
C HIS A 341 -6.82 3.19 -12.58
N THR A 342 -6.73 4.53 -12.65
CA THR A 342 -7.62 5.44 -11.91
C THR A 342 -9.09 5.25 -12.27
N SER A 343 -9.40 4.72 -13.47
CA SER A 343 -10.77 4.34 -13.85
C SER A 343 -11.36 3.25 -12.94
N THR A 344 -10.53 2.32 -12.45
CA THR A 344 -10.95 1.28 -11.49
C THR A 344 -11.18 1.87 -10.10
N LEU A 345 -10.50 2.97 -9.76
CA LEU A 345 -10.67 3.68 -8.48
C LEU A 345 -11.92 4.55 -8.43
N ASN A 346 -12.46 4.93 -9.59
CA ASN A 346 -13.61 5.83 -9.75
C ASN A 346 -14.93 5.11 -10.07
N MET A 347 -14.95 3.77 -10.08
CA MET A 347 -16.21 3.02 -10.16
C MET A 347 -16.89 3.07 -8.78
N SER A 348 -17.81 4.02 -8.67
CA SER A 348 -18.67 4.32 -7.53
C SER A 348 -19.69 3.23 -7.25
#